data_AF-A0A963I9W5-F1
#
_entry.id   AF-A0A963I9W5-F1
#
_cell.length_a   1.000
_cell.length_b   1.000
_cell.length_c   1.000
_cell.angle_alpha   90.00
_cell.angle_beta   90.00
_cell.angle_gamma   90.00
#
_symmetry.space_group_name_H-M   'P 1'
#
loop_
_entity.id
_entity.type
_entity.pdbx_description
1 polymer ?
#
loop_
_entity_poly.entity_id
_entity_poly.type
_entity_poly.pdbx_seq_one_letter_code
_entity_poly.pdbx_strand_id
1 'polypeptide(L)'
;MKKKYPTQGPGKELNPNGTSATPRAGTVAAQVLEALKAGRRLTASDAWSEHGTARLASVIHDLRCHGWPINSETVTVRCRDGRVAHVARYSMPGTGAQ
;
A
#
# COMPACT_ATOMS: atom_id res chain seq x y z
N MET A 1 4.24 -30.39 -1.62
CA MET A 1 5.31 -29.36 -1.75
C MET A 1 4.74 -27.99 -1.41
N LYS A 2 5.07 -27.43 -0.24
CA LYS A 2 4.69 -26.06 0.15
C LYS A 2 5.69 -25.11 -0.51
N LYS A 3 5.27 -24.34 -1.51
CA LYS A 3 6.12 -23.30 -2.14
C LYS A 3 6.46 -22.28 -1.05
N LYS A 4 7.66 -22.38 -0.49
CA LYS A 4 8.23 -21.35 0.39
C LYS A 4 8.45 -20.13 -0.49
N TYR A 5 7.58 -19.13 -0.37
CA TYR A 5 7.90 -17.81 -0.88
C TYR A 5 9.11 -17.31 -0.06
N PRO A 6 10.21 -16.90 -0.68
CA PRO A 6 11.38 -16.42 0.04
C PRO A 6 10.95 -15.23 0.92
N THR A 7 11.16 -15.41 2.21
CA THR A 7 10.92 -14.42 3.26
C THR A 7 11.76 -13.18 2.95
N GLN A 8 11.05 -12.07 2.82
CA GLN A 8 11.45 -10.66 2.99
C GLN A 8 12.91 -10.29 2.69
N GLY A 9 13.08 -9.39 1.71
CA GLY A 9 14.34 -8.69 1.44
C GLY A 9 14.93 -8.04 2.69
N PRO A 10 16.20 -7.60 2.62
CA PRO A 10 17.01 -7.23 3.78
C PRO A 10 16.25 -6.24 4.64
N GLY A 11 16.12 -6.58 5.93
CA GLY A 11 15.45 -5.76 6.93
C GLY A 11 16.03 -4.37 6.91
N LYS A 12 15.28 -3.42 6.37
CA LYS A 12 15.54 -2.01 6.60
C LYS A 12 15.42 -1.80 8.10
N GLU A 13 16.53 -1.46 8.74
CA GLU A 13 16.59 -1.17 10.17
C GLU A 13 15.49 -0.16 10.49
N LEU A 14 14.50 -0.61 11.26
CA LEU A 14 13.44 0.23 11.75
C LEU A 14 14.09 1.27 12.65
N ASN A 15 14.08 2.53 12.21
CA ASN A 15 14.65 3.60 13.00
C ASN A 15 13.85 3.67 14.33
N PRO A 16 14.48 3.48 15.50
CA PRO A 16 13.76 3.37 16.79
C PRO A 16 13.22 4.71 17.29
N ASN A 17 13.59 5.83 16.66
CA ASN A 17 12.96 7.12 16.87
C ASN A 17 11.75 7.21 15.93
N GLY A 18 10.53 7.16 16.49
CA GLY A 18 9.23 7.08 15.79
C GLY A 18 8.84 8.24 14.88
N THR A 19 9.78 8.77 14.09
CA THR A 19 9.53 9.75 13.05
C THR A 19 9.09 9.00 11.79
N SER A 20 7.84 9.20 11.37
CA SER A 20 7.32 8.59 10.16
C SER A 20 8.13 9.05 8.95
N ALA A 21 9.07 8.22 8.50
CA ALA A 21 9.99 8.58 7.44
C ALA A 21 9.21 8.74 6.14
N THR A 22 9.11 9.98 5.65
CA THR A 22 8.50 10.27 4.36
C THR A 22 9.37 9.67 3.25
N PRO A 23 8.81 8.85 2.35
CA PRO A 23 9.55 8.30 1.22
C PRO A 23 10.12 9.41 0.33
N ARG A 24 11.26 9.15 -0.32
CA ARG A 24 11.92 10.12 -1.20
C ARG A 24 10.96 10.57 -2.32
N ALA A 25 10.91 11.88 -2.55
CA ALA A 25 10.14 12.48 -3.64
C ALA A 25 10.48 11.83 -4.99
N GLY A 26 9.48 11.67 -5.86
CA GLY A 26 9.60 11.02 -7.17
C GLY A 26 9.56 9.49 -7.15
N THR A 27 9.51 8.85 -5.97
CA THR A 27 9.30 7.40 -5.86
C THR A 27 7.82 7.04 -5.90
N VAL A 28 7.53 5.80 -6.33
CA VAL A 28 6.17 5.23 -6.26
C VAL A 28 5.62 5.27 -4.83
N ALA A 29 6.46 5.04 -3.82
CA ALA A 29 6.05 5.13 -2.42
C ALA A 29 5.57 6.53 -2.02
N ALA A 30 6.24 7.58 -2.52
CA ALA A 30 5.80 8.95 -2.31
C ALA A 30 4.47 9.25 -2.98
N GLN A 31 4.28 8.82 -4.24
CA GLN A 31 3.02 9.03 -4.94
C GLN A 31 1.84 8.31 -4.26
N VAL A 32 2.06 7.04 -3.85
CA VAL A 32 1.06 6.26 -3.11
C VAL A 32 0.73 6.94 -1.78
N LEU A 33 1.74 7.41 -1.04
CA LEU A 33 1.51 8.10 0.22
C LEU A 33 0.70 9.39 0.03
N GLU A 34 1.04 10.20 -0.98
CA GLU A 34 0.32 11.44 -1.28
C GLU A 34 -1.14 11.18 -1.68
N ALA A 35 -1.38 10.15 -2.50
CA ALA A 35 -2.74 9.74 -2.85
C ALA A 35 -3.55 9.29 -1.63
N LEU A 36 -2.95 8.50 -0.73
CA LEU A 36 -3.59 8.08 0.53
C LEU A 36 -3.86 9.27 1.47
N LYS A 37 -2.92 10.22 1.57
CA LYS A 37 -3.09 11.46 2.34
C LYS A 37 -4.18 12.36 1.79
N ALA A 38 -4.37 12.37 0.47
CA ALA A 38 -5.49 13.04 -0.19
C ALA A 38 -6.85 12.34 0.03
N GLY A 39 -6.90 11.27 0.83
CA GLY A 39 -8.11 10.50 1.12
C GLY A 39 -8.52 9.54 -0.01
N ARG A 40 -7.67 9.35 -1.03
CA ARG A 40 -7.94 8.37 -2.08
C ARG A 40 -7.81 6.95 -1.54
N ARG A 41 -8.53 6.04 -2.19
CA ARG A 41 -8.53 4.61 -1.88
C ARG A 41 -7.89 3.87 -3.04
N LEU A 42 -6.76 3.23 -2.79
CA LEU A 42 -5.97 2.59 -3.85
C LEU A 42 -6.16 1.08 -3.80
N THR A 43 -6.30 0.47 -4.99
CA THR A 43 -6.28 -0.99 -5.16
C THR A 43 -5.04 -1.40 -5.93
N ALA A 44 -4.70 -2.69 -5.93
CA ALA A 44 -3.57 -3.18 -6.72
C ALA A 44 -3.70 -2.87 -8.23
N SER A 45 -4.93 -2.87 -8.76
CA SER A 45 -5.19 -2.53 -10.16
C SER A 45 -4.98 -1.04 -10.44
N ASP A 46 -5.36 -0.20 -9.49
CA ASP A 46 -5.21 1.25 -9.54
C ASP A 46 -3.72 1.64 -9.54
N ALA A 47 -2.94 1.05 -8.62
CA ALA A 47 -1.49 1.28 -8.58
C ALA A 47 -0.76 0.76 -9.84
N TRP A 48 -1.26 -0.29 -10.47
CA TRP A 48 -0.75 -0.74 -11.76
C TRP A 48 -1.08 0.26 -12.88
N SER A 49 -2.31 0.76 -12.91
CA SER A 49 -2.79 1.66 -13.97
C SER A 49 -2.24 3.08 -13.85
N GLU A 50 -2.16 3.63 -12.64
CA GLU A 50 -1.77 5.03 -12.38
C GLU A 50 -0.25 5.18 -12.15
N HIS A 51 0.35 4.23 -11.42
CA HIS A 51 1.75 4.34 -10.99
C HIS A 51 2.67 3.29 -11.65
N GLY A 52 2.13 2.42 -12.52
CA GLY A 52 2.92 1.39 -13.21
C GLY A 52 3.53 0.33 -12.28
N THR A 53 2.97 0.12 -11.08
CA THR A 53 3.54 -0.80 -10.09
C THR A 53 2.62 -1.96 -9.75
N ALA A 54 3.18 -3.17 -9.71
CA ALA A 54 2.51 -4.35 -9.13
C ALA A 54 2.81 -4.50 -7.63
N ARG A 55 3.71 -3.68 -7.07
CA ARG A 55 4.23 -3.85 -5.70
C ARG A 55 3.53 -2.98 -4.66
N LEU A 56 2.28 -2.59 -4.90
CA LEU A 56 1.51 -1.77 -3.96
C LEU A 56 1.52 -2.36 -2.55
N ALA A 57 1.27 -3.66 -2.39
CA ALA A 57 1.25 -4.30 -1.07
C ALA A 57 2.58 -4.16 -0.32
N SER A 58 3.72 -4.26 -1.01
CA SER A 58 5.04 -4.04 -0.41
C SER A 58 5.25 -2.59 -0.01
N VAL A 59 4.83 -1.63 -0.84
CA VAL A 59 4.88 -0.20 -0.52
C VAL A 59 4.04 0.12 0.72
N ILE A 60 2.82 -0.42 0.79
CA ILE A 60 1.95 -0.22 1.96
C ILE A 60 2.56 -0.84 3.22
N HIS A 61 3.14 -2.04 3.12
CA HIS A 61 3.85 -2.66 4.23
C HIS A 61 4.99 -1.77 4.72
N ASP A 62 5.78 -1.23 3.78
CA ASP A 62 6.87 -0.32 4.09
C ASP A 62 6.40 0.95 4.80
N LEU A 63 5.32 1.57 4.31
CA LEU A 63 4.72 2.75 4.93
C LEU A 63 4.19 2.45 6.34
N ARG A 64 3.56 1.29 6.54
CA ARG A 64 3.10 0.86 7.88
C ARG A 64 4.27 0.65 8.85
N CYS A 65 5.37 0.06 8.38
CA CYS A 65 6.61 -0.05 9.15
C CYS A 65 7.19 1.31 9.52
N HIS A 66 6.98 2.34 8.69
CA HIS A 66 7.30 3.73 8.99
C HIS A 66 6.24 4.44 9.83
N GLY A 67 5.29 3.74 10.46
CA GLY A 67 4.32 4.34 11.37
C GLY A 67 3.15 5.07 10.71
N TRP A 68 2.95 4.93 9.39
CA TRP A 68 1.79 5.53 8.72
C TRP A 68 0.52 4.72 9.03
N PRO A 69 -0.57 5.36 9.48
CA PRO A 69 -1.83 4.68 9.79
C PRO A 69 -2.55 4.34 8.49
N ILE A 70 -2.33 3.14 7.93
CA ILE A 70 -2.99 2.73 6.68
C ILE A 70 -3.94 1.59 6.95
N ASN A 71 -5.22 1.80 6.64
CA ASN A 71 -6.25 0.78 6.68
C ASN A 71 -6.20 -0.10 5.42
N SER A 72 -6.49 -1.39 5.61
CA SER A 72 -6.53 -2.38 4.52
C SER A 72 -7.86 -3.13 4.60
N GLU A 73 -8.66 -3.04 3.54
CA GLU A 73 -9.97 -3.67 3.43
C GLU A 73 -9.97 -4.62 2.24
N THR A 74 -10.51 -5.83 2.40
CA THR A 74 -10.70 -6.74 1.26
C THR A 74 -12.03 -6.43 0.59
N VAL A 75 -11.98 -6.01 -0.68
CA VAL A 75 -13.17 -5.71 -1.48
C VAL A 75 -13.33 -6.74 -2.59
N THR A 76 -14.57 -7.13 -2.86
CA THR A 76 -14.90 -8.01 -3.98
C THR A 76 -15.13 -7.16 -5.22
N VAL A 77 -14.31 -7.35 -6.25
CA VAL A 77 -14.45 -6.69 -7.55
C VAL A 77 -14.88 -7.71 -8.61
N ARG A 78 -15.70 -7.26 -9.56
CA ARG A 78 -16.03 -8.08 -10.74
C ARG A 78 -14.93 -7.93 -11.77
N CYS A 79 -14.38 -9.05 -12.21
CA CYS A 79 -13.49 -9.11 -13.35
C CYS A 79 -14.28 -8.99 -14.65
N ARG A 80 -13.62 -8.49 -15.70
CA ARG A 80 -14.18 -8.31 -17.05
C ARG A 80 -14.71 -9.62 -17.66
N ASP A 81 -14.17 -10.76 -17.26
CA ASP A 81 -14.59 -12.09 -17.73
C ASP A 81 -15.78 -12.68 -16.94
N GLY A 82 -16.40 -11.90 -16.06
CA GLY A 82 -17.56 -12.31 -15.25
C GLY A 82 -17.20 -12.99 -13.93
N ARG A 83 -15.92 -13.27 -13.66
CA ARG A 83 -15.49 -13.81 -12.35
C ARG A 83 -15.48 -12.73 -11.27
N VAL A 84 -15.50 -13.14 -10.02
CA VAL A 84 -15.27 -12.26 -8.87
C VAL A 84 -13.86 -12.45 -8.34
N ALA A 85 -13.19 -11.35 -8.01
CA ALA A 85 -11.89 -11.36 -7.38
C ALA A 85 -11.94 -10.57 -6.07
N HIS A 86 -11.24 -11.07 -5.06
CA HIS A 86 -11.05 -10.35 -3.80
C HIS A 86 -9.73 -9.61 -3.88
N VAL A 87 -9.78 -8.29 -3.75
CA VAL A 87 -8.61 -7.42 -3.82
C VAL A 87 -8.49 -6.57 -2.57
N ALA A 88 -7.26 -6.27 -2.17
CA ALA A 88 -7.02 -5.34 -1.08
C ALA A 88 -7.21 -3.90 -1.58
N ARG A 89 -8.00 -3.13 -0.83
CA ARG A 89 -8.18 -1.69 -0.96
C ARG A 89 -7.54 -1.03 0.25
N TYR A 90 -6.65 -0.08 -0.02
CA TYR A 90 -5.91 0.64 1.01
C TYR A 90 -6.42 2.06 1.10
N SER A 91 -6.54 2.57 2.32
CA SER A 91 -6.93 3.95 2.58
C SER A 91 -6.27 4.44 3.86
N MET A 92 -5.95 5.73 3.95
CA MET A 92 -5.62 6.33 5.23
C MET A 92 -6.95 6.64 5.95
N PRO A 93 -7.09 6.36 7.26
CA PRO A 93 -8.17 6.94 8.03
C PRO A 93 -7.95 8.45 7.93
N GLY A 94 -8.85 9.13 7.22
CA GLY A 94 -8.69 10.56 6.99
C GLY A 94 -8.51 11.22 8.35
N THR A 95 -7.56 12.16 8.44
CA THR A 95 -7.53 13.17 9.48
C THR A 95 -8.74 14.09 9.30
N GLY A 96 -9.94 13.51 9.31
CA GLY A 96 -11.18 14.23 9.49
C GLY A 96 -11.20 14.61 10.95
N ALA A 97 -10.72 15.81 11.24
CA ALA A 97 -11.30 16.60 12.30
C ALA A 97 -12.83 16.53 12.12
N GLN A 98 -13.51 15.91 13.07
CA GLN A 98 -14.87 16.33 13.39
C GLN A 98 -14.79 17.58 14.26
#